data_AF-A0A2E7FLP4-F1
#
_entry.id   AF-A0A2E7FLP4-F1
#
_cell.length_a   1.000
_cell.length_b   1.000
_cell.length_c   1.000
_cell.angle_alpha   90.00
_cell.angle_beta   90.00
_cell.angle_gamma   90.00
#
_symmetry.space_group_name_H-M   'P 1'
#
loop_
_entity.id
_entity.type
_entity.pdbx_description
1 polymer ?
#
loop_
_entity_poly.entity_id
_entity_poly.type
_entity_poly.pdbx_seq_one_letter_code
_entity_poly.pdbx_strand_id
1 'polypeptide(L)'
;MLFIKLKQRLNSTAFLAVASFLIICAAASGKENESLEILFIGNSYTGRHNLSKVVEAMAEAGNPGLEVNVSTVIYGGRRLVDHWRLGTANFVRSHKIGVSEIEKTVASLEKAVAENPKDNHAKSAIKRNQELLDNLDTWRKKWDIVVLQSYRDDLEGETSPYMQYAPKFAKLANDQGARVILYETTPATQNAQPLTEPPEGAFVMEKENSIATLANRIEAQVAPMALIGHRCQSERPDLTLRFVNDAHLNHTMAYLTAATLYAAMFDKSPEGLPVDSITDIRFFKGGDKSRDRDGNSITRVFSKKDRTDLQRIAWEGYSEFERMRRK
;
A
#
# COMPACT_ATOMS: atom_id res chain seq x y z
N MET A 1 -56.27 -15.83 91.02
CA MET A 1 -57.50 -15.75 90.22
C MET A 1 -57.10 -15.50 88.76
N LEU A 2 -57.24 -16.53 87.93
CA LEU A 2 -57.52 -16.53 86.49
C LEU A 2 -56.81 -15.56 85.50
N PHE A 3 -56.10 -16.14 84.50
CA PHE A 3 -55.96 -15.75 83.06
C PHE A 3 -55.36 -14.35 82.70
N ILE A 4 -54.73 -14.02 81.55
CA ILE A 4 -54.43 -14.61 80.22
C ILE A 4 -53.42 -13.67 79.50
N LYS A 5 -52.54 -14.28 78.66
CA LYS A 5 -51.86 -13.85 77.39
C LYS A 5 -51.28 -12.41 77.24
N LEU A 6 -49.97 -12.26 76.98
CA LEU A 6 -49.20 -12.44 75.72
C LEU A 6 -49.40 -11.31 74.68
N LYS A 7 -48.37 -10.47 74.47
CA LYS A 7 -47.78 -10.19 73.13
C LYS A 7 -46.55 -9.28 73.16
N GLN A 8 -45.52 -9.76 72.46
CA GLN A 8 -44.46 -9.09 71.69
C GLN A 8 -43.55 -8.04 72.36
N ARG A 9 -42.30 -8.46 72.62
CA ARG A 9 -41.13 -7.59 72.75
C ARG A 9 -40.52 -7.34 71.36
N LEU A 10 -40.40 -6.08 70.96
CA LEU A 10 -39.39 -5.65 69.99
C LEU A 10 -38.20 -5.13 70.80
N ASN A 11 -37.02 -5.72 70.64
CA ASN A 11 -35.77 -5.15 71.11
C ASN A 11 -34.81 -5.00 69.93
N SER A 12 -34.26 -3.80 69.87
CA SER A 12 -33.32 -3.22 68.92
C SER A 12 -32.00 -3.98 68.82
N THR A 13 -31.44 -4.07 67.61
CA THR A 13 -30.00 -4.32 67.42
C THR A 13 -29.45 -3.50 66.26
N ALA A 14 -28.28 -2.91 66.55
CA ALA A 14 -27.48 -1.96 65.82
C ALA A 14 -27.20 -2.30 64.34
N PHE A 15 -27.21 -1.27 63.49
CA PHE A 15 -26.60 -1.30 62.16
C PHE A 15 -25.12 -0.92 62.27
N LEU A 16 -24.24 -1.86 61.94
CA LEU A 16 -22.81 -1.63 61.76
C LEU A 16 -22.58 -1.33 60.27
N ALA A 17 -22.23 -0.09 59.92
CA ALA A 17 -21.85 0.28 58.56
C ALA A 17 -20.38 -0.10 58.32
N VAL A 18 -20.14 -1.15 57.53
CA VAL A 18 -18.81 -1.49 57.02
C VAL A 18 -18.65 -0.79 55.67
N ALA A 19 -17.83 0.25 55.63
CA ALA A 19 -17.45 0.91 54.38
C ALA A 19 -16.36 0.09 53.69
N SER A 20 -16.75 -0.66 52.65
CA SER A 20 -15.82 -1.39 51.78
C SER A 20 -15.18 -0.41 50.79
N PHE A 21 -13.91 -0.06 50.99
CA PHE A 21 -13.10 0.64 49.99
C PHE A 21 -12.74 -0.35 48.87
N LEU A 22 -13.48 -0.31 47.76
CA LEU A 22 -13.07 -0.97 46.52
C LEU A 22 -11.94 -0.13 45.88
N ILE A 23 -10.70 -0.61 46.01
CA ILE A 23 -9.59 -0.13 45.19
C ILE A 23 -9.80 -0.70 43.78
N ILE A 24 -10.32 0.12 42.87
CA ILE A 24 -10.34 -0.18 41.45
C ILE A 24 -8.91 0.02 40.93
N CYS A 25 -8.12 -1.04 40.92
CA CYS A 25 -6.91 -1.08 40.09
C CYS A 25 -7.36 -1.12 38.64
N ALA A 26 -7.45 0.04 37.99
CA ALA A 26 -7.50 0.11 36.54
C ALA A 26 -6.14 -0.39 36.02
N ALA A 27 -6.08 -1.68 35.67
CA ALA A 27 -5.04 -2.19 34.82
C ALA A 27 -5.15 -1.43 33.49
N ALA A 28 -4.30 -0.43 33.32
CA ALA A 28 -3.99 0.08 31.99
C ALA A 28 -3.35 -1.08 31.24
N SER A 29 -4.14 -1.84 30.49
CA SER A 29 -3.60 -2.65 29.42
C SER A 29 -2.97 -1.66 28.45
N GLY A 30 -1.66 -1.48 28.51
CA GLY A 30 -0.94 -0.92 27.39
C GLY A 30 -1.29 -1.81 26.21
N LYS A 31 -2.16 -1.32 25.30
CA LYS A 31 -2.24 -1.91 23.97
C LYS A 31 -0.84 -1.72 23.42
N GLU A 32 -0.11 -2.82 23.23
CA GLU A 32 1.04 -2.77 22.32
C GLU A 32 0.54 -2.11 21.03
N ASN A 33 1.24 -1.08 20.57
CA ASN A 33 0.89 -0.44 19.30
C ASN A 33 0.85 -1.55 18.25
N GLU A 34 -0.28 -1.68 17.56
CA GLU A 34 -0.41 -2.60 16.45
C GLU A 34 0.53 -2.08 15.36
N SER A 35 1.59 -2.83 15.04
CA SER A 35 2.52 -2.49 13.98
C SER A 35 2.10 -3.18 12.69
N LEU A 36 2.09 -2.46 11.57
CA LEU A 36 1.75 -2.98 10.25
C LEU A 36 3.00 -2.99 9.35
N GLU A 37 3.46 -4.18 8.99
CA GLU A 37 4.64 -4.40 8.15
C GLU A 37 4.25 -4.54 6.68
N ILE A 38 4.65 -3.56 5.86
CA ILE A 38 4.26 -3.48 4.45
C ILE A 38 5.48 -3.57 3.55
N LEU A 39 5.48 -4.52 2.61
CA LEU A 39 6.48 -4.63 1.56
C LEU A 39 5.93 -4.18 0.20
N PHE A 40 6.53 -3.14 -0.36
CA PHE A 40 6.26 -2.69 -1.72
C PHE A 40 7.26 -3.28 -2.72
N ILE A 41 6.76 -3.98 -3.74
CA ILE A 41 7.54 -4.50 -4.85
C ILE A 41 7.14 -3.77 -6.13
N GLY A 42 8.10 -3.12 -6.77
CA GLY A 42 7.82 -2.39 -8.01
C GLY A 42 8.99 -1.63 -8.61
N ASN A 43 8.68 -0.58 -9.33
CA ASN A 43 9.62 0.23 -10.08
C ASN A 43 9.45 1.73 -9.79
N SER A 44 9.73 2.60 -10.76
CA SER A 44 9.60 4.05 -10.59
C SER A 44 8.19 4.53 -10.25
N TYR A 45 7.15 3.75 -10.56
CA TYR A 45 5.76 4.10 -10.19
C TYR A 45 5.52 3.99 -8.69
N THR A 46 6.26 3.11 -8.00
CA THR A 46 6.28 3.03 -6.55
C THR A 46 7.41 3.87 -5.93
N GLY A 47 8.59 3.91 -6.58
CA GLY A 47 9.78 4.54 -6.03
C GLY A 47 9.82 6.06 -6.14
N ARG A 48 9.01 6.69 -7.00
CA ARG A 48 8.89 8.15 -7.07
C ARG A 48 7.92 8.68 -6.03
N HIS A 49 7.92 10.01 -5.86
CA HIS A 49 6.94 10.72 -5.02
C HIS A 49 6.94 10.33 -3.54
N ASN A 50 7.99 9.61 -3.09
CA ASN A 50 8.01 8.93 -1.80
C ASN A 50 6.72 8.16 -1.51
N LEU A 51 6.12 7.53 -2.55
CA LEU A 51 4.75 7.01 -2.49
C LEU A 51 4.50 6.11 -1.28
N SER A 52 5.39 5.17 -0.97
CA SER A 52 5.23 4.28 0.18
C SER A 52 5.21 5.03 1.52
N LYS A 53 5.97 6.13 1.64
CA LYS A 53 5.96 6.99 2.84
C LYS A 53 4.73 7.88 2.93
N VAL A 54 4.14 8.27 1.79
CA VAL A 54 2.84 8.95 1.78
C VAL A 54 1.74 7.97 2.24
N VAL A 55 1.80 6.71 1.79
CA VAL A 55 0.86 5.67 2.23
C VAL A 55 1.01 5.38 3.72
N GLU A 56 2.24 5.30 4.24
CA GLU A 56 2.53 5.22 5.69
C GLU A 56 1.84 6.36 6.45
N ALA A 57 2.07 7.61 6.05
CA ALA A 57 1.47 8.77 6.70
C ALA A 57 -0.07 8.77 6.64
N MET A 58 -0.67 8.34 5.51
CA MET A 58 -2.13 8.20 5.40
C MET A 58 -2.67 7.09 6.30
N ALA A 59 -1.97 5.95 6.36
CA ALA A 59 -2.34 4.81 7.17
C ALA A 59 -2.34 5.15 8.67
N GLU A 60 -1.28 5.79 9.17
CA GLU A 60 -1.17 6.23 10.56
C GLU A 60 -2.19 7.32 10.91
N ALA A 61 -2.37 8.31 10.03
CA ALA A 61 -3.34 9.38 10.26
C ALA A 61 -4.79 8.87 10.29
N GLY A 62 -5.10 7.84 9.49
CA GLY A 62 -6.43 7.24 9.43
C GLY A 62 -6.70 6.17 10.49
N ASN A 63 -5.68 5.71 11.20
CA ASN A 63 -5.79 4.65 12.21
C ASN A 63 -4.95 5.03 13.45
N PRO A 64 -5.48 5.88 14.36
CA PRO A 64 -4.74 6.33 15.53
C PRO A 64 -4.23 5.17 16.40
N GLY A 65 -2.92 5.16 16.69
CA GLY A 65 -2.25 4.11 17.46
C GLY A 65 -1.67 2.95 16.63
N LEU A 66 -1.88 2.96 15.31
CA LEU A 66 -1.18 2.07 14.38
C LEU A 66 0.22 2.64 14.08
N GLU A 67 1.24 1.81 14.21
CA GLU A 67 2.59 2.10 13.69
C GLU A 67 2.74 1.43 12.32
N VAL A 68 3.23 2.14 11.30
CA VAL A 68 3.35 1.56 9.95
C VAL A 68 4.80 1.53 9.50
N ASN A 69 5.29 0.34 9.19
CA ASN A 69 6.65 0.12 8.74
C ASN A 69 6.66 -0.30 7.26
N VAL A 70 7.10 0.59 6.38
CA VAL A 70 7.21 0.29 4.94
C VAL A 70 8.63 -0.09 4.54
N SER A 71 8.73 -1.18 3.79
CA SER A 71 9.94 -1.60 3.08
C SER A 71 9.69 -1.62 1.58
N THR A 72 10.74 -1.42 0.78
CA THR A 72 10.61 -1.39 -0.68
C THR A 72 11.70 -2.20 -1.36
N VAL A 73 11.33 -2.95 -2.40
CA VAL A 73 12.27 -3.54 -3.36
C VAL A 73 11.97 -2.96 -4.74
N ILE A 74 12.79 -1.99 -5.14
CA ILE A 74 12.57 -1.19 -6.36
C ILE A 74 13.66 -1.42 -7.40
N TYR A 75 13.25 -1.75 -8.62
CA TYR A 75 14.12 -1.74 -9.81
C TYR A 75 13.46 -0.93 -10.93
N GLY A 76 14.13 0.13 -11.42
CA GLY A 76 13.58 1.05 -12.42
C GLY A 76 13.11 0.35 -13.70
N GLY A 77 11.88 0.64 -14.14
CA GLY A 77 11.26 0.07 -15.34
C GLY A 77 11.12 -1.46 -15.36
N ARG A 78 11.21 -2.13 -14.21
CA ARG A 78 11.09 -3.60 -14.12
C ARG A 78 9.67 -4.03 -13.76
N ARG A 79 9.30 -5.22 -14.23
CA ARG A 79 8.03 -5.91 -14.00
C ARG A 79 8.17 -7.02 -12.97
N LEU A 80 7.08 -7.63 -12.50
CA LEU A 80 7.17 -8.73 -11.53
C LEU A 80 7.97 -9.93 -12.05
N VAL A 81 7.91 -10.24 -13.35
CA VAL A 81 8.77 -11.27 -13.98
C VAL A 81 10.26 -10.95 -13.82
N ASP A 82 10.64 -9.68 -13.97
CA ASP A 82 12.01 -9.24 -13.77
C ASP A 82 12.37 -9.31 -12.28
N HIS A 83 11.48 -8.90 -11.37
CA HIS A 83 11.67 -9.01 -9.93
C HIS A 83 11.92 -10.46 -9.49
N TRP A 84 11.20 -11.41 -10.06
CA TRP A 84 11.40 -12.84 -9.81
C TRP A 84 12.80 -13.28 -10.22
N ARG A 85 13.24 -12.93 -11.43
CA ARG A 85 14.61 -13.19 -11.91
C ARG A 85 15.66 -12.53 -11.02
N LEU A 86 15.39 -11.34 -10.50
CA LEU A 86 16.31 -10.54 -9.67
C LEU A 86 16.32 -10.95 -8.19
N GLY A 87 15.73 -12.08 -7.83
CA GLY A 87 15.78 -12.60 -6.46
C GLY A 87 14.87 -11.85 -5.47
N THR A 88 13.87 -11.10 -5.94
CA THR A 88 12.96 -10.34 -5.05
C THR A 88 12.16 -11.26 -4.12
N ALA A 89 11.96 -12.52 -4.50
CA ALA A 89 11.30 -13.53 -3.67
C ALA A 89 11.98 -13.72 -2.29
N ASN A 90 13.29 -13.45 -2.18
CA ASN A 90 14.03 -13.56 -0.92
C ASN A 90 13.53 -12.58 0.13
N PHE A 91 13.16 -11.37 -0.29
CA PHE A 91 12.65 -10.31 0.59
C PHE A 91 11.23 -10.60 1.08
N VAL A 92 10.39 -11.21 0.24
CA VAL A 92 9.07 -11.69 0.68
C VAL A 92 9.22 -12.81 1.71
N ARG A 93 10.20 -13.69 1.51
CA ARG A 93 10.46 -14.86 2.38
C ARG A 93 11.39 -14.55 3.56
N SER A 94 11.72 -13.30 3.83
CA SER A 94 12.79 -12.92 4.76
C SER A 94 12.58 -13.47 6.19
N HIS A 95 11.33 -13.66 6.63
CA HIS A 95 11.01 -14.29 7.91
C HIS A 95 11.63 -15.70 8.09
N LYS A 96 11.82 -16.48 7.02
CA LYS A 96 12.25 -17.89 7.11
C LYS A 96 13.34 -18.32 6.13
N ILE A 97 13.74 -17.47 5.19
CA ILE A 97 14.76 -17.83 4.20
C ILE A 97 16.10 -18.15 4.88
N GLY A 98 16.79 -19.18 4.37
CA GLY A 98 18.12 -19.56 4.83
C GLY A 98 19.23 -18.75 4.14
N VAL A 99 20.35 -18.54 4.84
CA VAL A 99 21.56 -17.90 4.30
C VAL A 99 21.99 -18.53 2.98
N SER A 100 22.05 -19.86 2.91
CA SER A 100 22.49 -20.58 1.71
C SER A 100 21.55 -20.40 0.50
N GLU A 101 20.27 -20.08 0.70
CA GLU A 101 19.35 -19.75 -0.40
C GLU A 101 19.66 -18.36 -0.98
N ILE A 102 19.98 -17.39 -0.12
CA ILE A 102 20.38 -16.05 -0.53
C ILE A 102 21.72 -16.10 -1.27
N GLU A 103 22.71 -16.82 -0.73
CA GLU A 103 24.01 -17.02 -1.38
C GLU A 103 23.88 -17.66 -2.77
N LYS A 104 23.02 -18.68 -2.92
CA LYS A 104 22.71 -19.28 -4.23
C LYS A 104 22.10 -18.26 -5.20
N THR A 105 21.24 -17.39 -4.70
CA THR A 105 20.66 -16.30 -5.52
C THR A 105 21.75 -15.34 -5.99
N VAL A 106 22.64 -14.92 -5.09
CA VAL A 106 23.77 -14.04 -5.41
C VAL A 106 24.68 -14.69 -6.46
N ALA A 107 25.09 -15.94 -6.26
CA ALA A 107 25.93 -16.67 -7.21
C ALA A 107 25.27 -16.82 -8.60
N SER A 108 23.95 -17.07 -8.64
CA SER A 108 23.20 -17.13 -9.90
C SER A 108 23.16 -15.78 -10.61
N LEU A 109 23.03 -14.68 -9.87
CA LEU A 109 23.06 -13.33 -10.45
C LEU A 109 24.46 -12.94 -10.93
N GLU A 110 25.50 -13.30 -10.19
CA GLU A 110 26.90 -13.09 -10.59
C GLU A 110 27.22 -13.80 -11.91
N LYS A 111 26.77 -15.05 -12.05
CA LYS A 111 26.87 -15.78 -13.32
C LYS A 111 26.15 -15.06 -14.45
N ALA A 112 24.91 -14.61 -14.22
CA ALA A 112 24.14 -13.87 -15.21
C ALA A 112 24.82 -12.54 -15.61
N VAL A 113 25.49 -11.85 -14.68
CA VAL A 113 26.28 -10.65 -14.96
C VAL A 113 27.56 -10.98 -15.73
N ALA A 114 28.21 -12.11 -15.46
CA ALA A 114 29.36 -12.56 -16.24
C ALA A 114 28.98 -12.83 -17.72
N GLU A 115 27.80 -13.42 -17.94
CA GLU A 115 27.25 -13.66 -19.28
C GLU A 115 26.73 -12.38 -19.97
N ASN A 116 26.15 -11.45 -19.20
CA ASN A 116 25.72 -10.14 -19.70
C ASN A 116 26.20 -8.99 -18.78
N PRO A 117 27.44 -8.50 -18.98
CA PRO A 117 28.02 -7.45 -18.13
C PRO A 117 27.30 -6.10 -18.16
N LYS A 118 26.35 -5.91 -19.09
CA LYS A 118 25.55 -4.67 -19.20
C LYS A 118 24.25 -4.72 -18.39
N ASP A 119 23.91 -5.85 -17.77
CA ASP A 119 22.74 -5.98 -16.91
C ASP A 119 22.96 -5.26 -15.55
N ASN A 120 22.75 -3.95 -15.55
CA ASN A 120 22.88 -3.11 -14.35
C ASN A 120 21.83 -3.46 -13.27
N HIS A 121 20.71 -4.07 -13.64
CA HIS A 121 19.70 -4.49 -12.68
C HIS A 121 20.15 -5.73 -11.92
N ALA A 122 20.76 -6.72 -12.60
CA ALA A 122 21.36 -7.86 -11.93
C ALA A 122 22.49 -7.44 -10.97
N LYS A 123 23.36 -6.49 -11.37
CA LYS A 123 24.36 -5.91 -10.46
C LYS A 123 23.73 -5.26 -9.23
N SER A 124 22.66 -4.49 -9.43
CA SER A 124 21.93 -3.87 -8.31
C SER A 124 21.28 -4.93 -7.41
N ALA A 125 20.80 -6.03 -7.99
CA ALA A 125 20.20 -7.14 -7.25
C ALA A 125 21.21 -7.96 -6.46
N ILE A 126 22.43 -8.15 -6.97
CA ILE A 126 23.55 -8.73 -6.21
C ILE A 126 23.78 -7.92 -4.95
N LYS A 127 24.00 -6.60 -5.10
CA LYS A 127 24.21 -5.68 -3.97
C LYS A 127 23.07 -5.78 -2.96
N ARG A 128 21.81 -5.77 -3.42
CA ARG A 128 20.65 -5.82 -2.52
C ARG A 128 20.53 -7.16 -1.78
N ASN A 129 20.83 -8.28 -2.43
CA ASN A 129 20.80 -9.59 -1.77
C ASN A 129 21.98 -9.77 -0.81
N GLN A 130 23.14 -9.17 -1.10
CA GLN A 130 24.25 -9.08 -0.15
C GLN A 130 23.87 -8.23 1.08
N GLU A 131 23.24 -7.07 0.88
CA GLU A 131 22.71 -6.26 1.99
C GLU A 131 21.65 -7.01 2.82
N LEU A 132 20.79 -7.81 2.17
CA LEU A 132 19.85 -8.70 2.86
C LEU A 132 20.59 -9.76 3.69
N LEU A 133 21.67 -10.34 3.15
CA LEU A 133 22.47 -11.33 3.85
C LEU A 133 23.15 -10.73 5.09
N ASP A 134 23.80 -9.58 4.92
CA ASP A 134 24.53 -8.88 5.98
C ASP A 134 23.62 -8.41 7.12
N ASN A 135 22.34 -8.17 6.84
CA ASN A 135 21.36 -7.64 7.79
C ASN A 135 20.15 -8.56 7.96
N LEU A 136 20.32 -9.87 7.75
CA LEU A 136 19.19 -10.80 7.65
C LEU A 136 18.29 -10.76 8.88
N ASP A 137 18.86 -10.67 10.08
CA ASP A 137 18.10 -10.64 11.33
C ASP A 137 17.15 -9.43 11.42
N THR A 138 17.56 -8.26 10.92
CA THR A 138 16.68 -7.07 10.81
C THR A 138 15.52 -7.30 9.83
N TRP A 139 15.72 -8.16 8.83
CA TRP A 139 14.70 -8.55 7.85
C TRP A 139 13.86 -9.75 8.29
N ARG A 140 14.16 -10.41 9.42
CA ARG A 140 13.41 -11.58 9.93
C ARG A 140 12.09 -11.17 10.56
N LYS A 141 11.18 -10.67 9.73
CA LYS A 141 9.80 -10.37 10.07
C LYS A 141 8.86 -10.89 9.01
N LYS A 142 7.64 -11.22 9.43
CA LYS A 142 6.56 -11.49 8.50
C LYS A 142 6.01 -10.17 7.97
N TRP A 143 5.49 -10.22 6.76
CA TRP A 143 4.74 -9.11 6.20
C TRP A 143 3.26 -9.25 6.55
N ASP A 144 2.61 -8.15 6.86
CA ASP A 144 1.15 -8.09 6.96
C ASP A 144 0.53 -7.79 5.59
N ILE A 145 1.23 -6.98 4.79
CA ILE A 145 0.80 -6.60 3.43
C ILE A 145 1.99 -6.66 2.47
N VAL A 146 1.77 -7.29 1.31
CA VAL A 146 2.69 -7.22 0.16
C VAL A 146 1.99 -6.53 -1.00
N VAL A 147 2.50 -5.37 -1.41
CA VAL A 147 2.00 -4.59 -2.54
C VAL A 147 2.77 -4.96 -3.80
N LEU A 148 2.06 -5.40 -4.83
CA LEU A 148 2.61 -5.90 -6.08
C LEU A 148 2.26 -4.97 -7.24
N GLN A 149 3.23 -4.17 -7.67
CA GLN A 149 3.04 -3.19 -8.74
C GLN A 149 3.05 -3.84 -10.14
N SER A 150 2.08 -3.51 -11.01
CA SER A 150 2.13 -3.81 -12.45
C SER A 150 2.96 -2.78 -13.23
N TYR A 151 3.36 -3.08 -14.47
CA TYR A 151 3.96 -2.10 -15.38
C TYR A 151 3.84 -2.49 -16.86
N ARG A 152 2.77 -2.03 -17.52
CA ARG A 152 2.50 -2.26 -18.95
C ARG A 152 2.49 -3.74 -19.35
N ASP A 153 2.37 -4.64 -18.39
CA ASP A 153 2.46 -6.09 -18.52
C ASP A 153 1.26 -6.80 -17.89
N ASP A 154 0.24 -6.01 -17.62
CA ASP A 154 -1.10 -6.33 -17.13
C ASP A 154 -2.15 -6.15 -18.24
N LEU A 155 -1.68 -6.09 -19.48
CA LEU A 155 -2.46 -6.13 -20.72
C LEU A 155 -2.24 -7.50 -21.35
N GLU A 156 -3.19 -8.00 -22.14
CA GLU A 156 -3.19 -9.36 -22.75
C GLU A 156 -3.73 -10.48 -21.84
N GLY A 157 -4.42 -10.15 -20.75
CA GLY A 157 -5.07 -11.16 -19.90
C GLY A 157 -4.08 -12.23 -19.39
N GLU A 158 -4.49 -13.49 -19.41
CA GLU A 158 -3.74 -14.61 -18.81
C GLU A 158 -2.34 -14.86 -19.41
N THR A 159 -2.08 -14.41 -20.64
CA THR A 159 -0.75 -14.54 -21.25
C THR A 159 0.23 -13.48 -20.77
N SER A 160 -0.28 -12.43 -20.11
CA SER A 160 0.53 -11.31 -19.66
C SER A 160 1.47 -11.71 -18.50
N PRO A 161 2.70 -11.16 -18.45
CA PRO A 161 3.64 -11.47 -17.38
C PRO A 161 3.10 -11.12 -15.98
N TYR A 162 2.30 -10.06 -15.83
CA TYR A 162 1.73 -9.70 -14.54
C TYR A 162 0.77 -10.78 -14.04
N MET A 163 -0.13 -11.28 -14.90
CA MET A 163 -1.08 -12.34 -14.56
C MET A 163 -0.40 -13.67 -14.20
N GLN A 164 0.82 -13.91 -14.72
CA GLN A 164 1.60 -15.12 -14.42
C GLN A 164 2.48 -15.00 -13.17
N TYR A 165 2.99 -13.81 -12.85
CA TYR A 165 3.95 -13.62 -11.76
C TYR A 165 3.34 -13.02 -10.48
N ALA A 166 2.25 -12.26 -10.56
CA ALA A 166 1.52 -11.84 -9.38
C ALA A 166 1.06 -13.04 -8.52
N PRO A 167 0.49 -14.14 -9.07
CA PRO A 167 0.15 -15.32 -8.27
C PRO A 167 1.34 -15.99 -7.57
N LYS A 168 2.52 -15.95 -8.18
CA LYS A 168 3.74 -16.54 -7.59
C LYS A 168 4.19 -15.77 -6.35
N PHE A 169 4.19 -14.44 -6.42
CA PHE A 169 4.48 -13.60 -5.26
C PHE A 169 3.36 -13.66 -4.21
N ALA A 170 2.09 -13.66 -4.65
CA ALA A 170 0.94 -13.78 -3.78
C ALA A 170 1.00 -15.08 -2.96
N LYS A 171 1.38 -16.20 -3.58
CA LYS A 171 1.61 -17.44 -2.84
C LYS A 171 2.64 -17.27 -1.72
N LEU A 172 3.79 -16.61 -1.97
CA LEU A 172 4.81 -16.39 -0.96
C LEU A 172 4.35 -15.47 0.18
N ALA A 173 3.49 -14.50 -0.13
CA ALA A 173 2.87 -13.60 0.83
C ALA A 173 1.79 -14.33 1.67
N ASN A 174 0.90 -15.08 1.02
CA ASN A 174 -0.17 -15.80 1.69
C ASN A 174 0.38 -16.95 2.58
N ASP A 175 1.46 -17.62 2.16
CA ASP A 175 2.13 -18.69 2.93
C ASP A 175 2.66 -18.22 4.32
N GLN A 176 2.72 -16.90 4.57
CA GLN A 176 3.07 -16.32 5.87
C GLN A 176 1.92 -15.58 6.55
N GLY A 177 0.73 -15.56 5.93
CA GLY A 177 -0.46 -14.85 6.41
C GLY A 177 -0.58 -13.40 5.93
N ALA A 178 0.32 -12.93 5.04
CA ALA A 178 0.25 -11.57 4.51
C ALA A 178 -0.92 -11.43 3.52
N ARG A 179 -1.59 -10.29 3.57
CA ARG A 179 -2.50 -9.86 2.51
C ARG A 179 -1.73 -9.38 1.29
N VAL A 180 -2.34 -9.51 0.11
CA VAL A 180 -1.76 -9.02 -1.14
C VAL A 180 -2.60 -7.86 -1.67
N ILE A 181 -1.92 -6.79 -2.07
CA ILE A 181 -2.54 -5.69 -2.82
C ILE A 181 -1.93 -5.64 -4.20
N LEU A 182 -2.76 -5.83 -5.23
CA LEU A 182 -2.38 -5.57 -6.61
C LEU A 182 -2.41 -4.06 -6.85
N TYR A 183 -1.24 -3.44 -6.97
CA TYR A 183 -1.14 -2.06 -7.41
C TYR A 183 -1.09 -2.05 -8.95
N GLU A 184 -2.28 -2.00 -9.57
CA GLU A 184 -2.44 -1.84 -11.01
C GLU A 184 -2.08 -0.41 -11.38
N THR A 185 -1.14 -0.25 -12.33
CA THR A 185 -0.68 1.06 -12.79
C THR A 185 -1.30 1.40 -14.14
N THR A 186 -1.49 2.70 -14.42
CA THR A 186 -2.03 3.16 -15.71
C THR A 186 -1.13 4.13 -16.47
N PRO A 187 0.09 3.75 -16.89
CA PRO A 187 0.97 4.62 -17.68
C PRO A 187 0.38 5.06 -19.03
N ALA A 188 -0.61 4.32 -19.56
CA ALA A 188 -1.14 4.53 -20.90
C ALA A 188 -2.34 5.50 -20.96
N THR A 189 -3.04 5.75 -19.84
CA THR A 189 -4.27 6.57 -19.82
C THR A 189 -4.09 7.95 -19.19
N GLN A 190 -2.89 8.28 -18.70
CA GLN A 190 -2.62 9.55 -18.01
C GLN A 190 -2.51 10.74 -18.98
N ASN A 191 -3.23 11.81 -18.68
CA ASN A 191 -3.19 13.07 -19.39
C ASN A 191 -2.07 14.00 -18.87
N ALA A 192 -1.27 14.56 -19.78
CA ALA A 192 -0.31 15.62 -19.46
C ALA A 192 -0.91 17.03 -19.54
N GLN A 193 -2.02 17.17 -20.24
CA GLN A 193 -2.75 18.42 -20.40
C GLN A 193 -4.18 18.21 -19.89
N PRO A 194 -4.85 19.27 -19.41
CA PRO A 194 -6.27 19.22 -19.11
C PRO A 194 -7.06 18.66 -20.30
N LEU A 195 -8.09 17.87 -20.00
CA LEU A 195 -8.95 17.31 -21.03
C LEU A 195 -10.00 18.33 -21.46
N THR A 196 -10.27 18.40 -22.76
CA THR A 196 -11.38 19.17 -23.33
C THR A 196 -12.55 18.30 -23.73
N GLU A 197 -12.34 16.98 -23.80
CA GLU A 197 -13.33 15.96 -24.16
C GLU A 197 -13.31 14.84 -23.11
N PRO A 198 -14.42 14.10 -22.92
CA PRO A 198 -14.46 12.97 -21.99
C PRO A 198 -13.37 11.91 -22.29
N PRO A 199 -12.76 11.28 -21.27
CA PRO A 199 -11.80 10.20 -21.48
C PRO A 199 -12.48 8.93 -22.00
N GLU A 200 -11.74 8.14 -22.79
CA GLU A 200 -12.20 6.84 -23.30
C GLU A 200 -12.27 5.79 -22.17
N GLY A 201 -13.43 5.15 -22.00
CA GLY A 201 -13.69 4.22 -20.90
C GLY A 201 -13.63 2.73 -21.25
N ALA A 202 -13.79 2.34 -22.52
CA ALA A 202 -13.94 0.93 -22.90
C ALA A 202 -12.71 0.08 -22.54
N PHE A 203 -11.51 0.58 -22.88
CA PHE A 203 -10.24 -0.07 -22.54
C PHE A 203 -10.02 -0.18 -21.02
N VAL A 204 -10.46 0.82 -20.26
CA VAL A 204 -10.36 0.82 -18.80
C VAL A 204 -11.19 -0.33 -18.23
N MET A 205 -12.46 -0.44 -18.61
CA MET A 205 -13.33 -1.50 -18.09
C MET A 205 -12.86 -2.91 -18.48
N GLU A 206 -12.35 -3.11 -19.69
CA GLU A 206 -11.76 -4.40 -20.10
C GLU A 206 -10.58 -4.78 -19.21
N LYS A 207 -9.67 -3.83 -18.99
CA LYS A 207 -8.51 -4.03 -18.11
C LYS A 207 -8.93 -4.38 -16.69
N GLU A 208 -9.87 -3.62 -16.12
CA GLU A 208 -10.30 -3.80 -14.73
C GLU A 208 -11.04 -5.11 -14.50
N ASN A 209 -11.81 -5.61 -15.48
CA ASN A 209 -12.39 -6.95 -15.41
C ASN A 209 -11.32 -8.05 -15.37
N SER A 210 -10.25 -7.88 -16.14
CA SER A 210 -9.12 -8.82 -16.13
C SER A 210 -8.40 -8.83 -14.77
N ILE A 211 -8.20 -7.64 -14.18
CA ILE A 211 -7.58 -7.48 -12.87
C ILE A 211 -8.47 -8.00 -11.75
N ALA A 212 -9.78 -7.79 -11.82
CA ALA A 212 -10.75 -8.37 -10.89
C ALA A 212 -10.72 -9.90 -10.92
N THR A 213 -10.63 -10.50 -12.11
CA THR A 213 -10.49 -11.96 -12.28
C THR A 213 -9.23 -12.48 -11.59
N LEU A 214 -8.09 -11.82 -11.80
CA LEU A 214 -6.84 -12.16 -11.10
C LEU A 214 -6.96 -12.02 -9.59
N ALA A 215 -7.51 -10.88 -9.13
CA ALA A 215 -7.65 -10.59 -7.72
C ALA A 215 -8.53 -11.62 -7.00
N ASN A 216 -9.63 -12.05 -7.63
CA ASN A 216 -10.48 -13.14 -7.13
C ASN A 216 -9.72 -14.47 -7.06
N ARG A 217 -8.94 -14.81 -8.09
CA ARG A 217 -8.16 -16.05 -8.14
C ARG A 217 -7.11 -16.15 -7.03
N ILE A 218 -6.49 -15.03 -6.64
CA ILE A 218 -5.38 -15.03 -5.67
C ILE A 218 -5.74 -14.40 -4.32
N GLU A 219 -7.03 -14.10 -4.11
CA GLU A 219 -7.57 -13.48 -2.90
C GLU A 219 -6.90 -12.13 -2.53
N ALA A 220 -6.52 -11.34 -3.53
CA ALA A 220 -5.88 -10.05 -3.33
C ALA A 220 -6.89 -8.89 -3.26
N GLN A 221 -6.54 -7.80 -2.56
CA GLN A 221 -7.16 -6.49 -2.78
C GLN A 221 -6.50 -5.78 -3.98
N VAL A 222 -7.11 -4.71 -4.48
CA VAL A 222 -6.64 -4.00 -5.67
C VAL A 222 -6.64 -2.49 -5.42
N ALA A 223 -5.60 -1.81 -5.91
CA ALA A 223 -5.63 -0.38 -6.21
C ALA A 223 -5.75 -0.21 -7.75
N PRO A 224 -6.99 -0.04 -8.29
CA PRO A 224 -7.29 -0.09 -9.73
C PRO A 224 -7.11 1.28 -10.38
N MET A 225 -5.87 1.69 -10.57
CA MET A 225 -5.55 3.05 -10.99
C MET A 225 -5.99 3.41 -12.41
N ALA A 226 -6.25 2.46 -13.31
CA ALA A 226 -6.88 2.79 -14.60
C ALA A 226 -8.31 3.32 -14.39
N LEU A 227 -9.11 2.67 -13.54
CA LEU A 227 -10.43 3.15 -13.15
C LEU A 227 -10.37 4.48 -12.39
N ILE A 228 -9.50 4.58 -11.38
CA ILE A 228 -9.36 5.83 -10.59
C ILE A 228 -8.89 6.98 -11.47
N GLY A 229 -7.93 6.74 -12.36
CA GLY A 229 -7.45 7.74 -13.31
C GLY A 229 -8.56 8.22 -14.24
N HIS A 230 -9.30 7.30 -14.85
CA HIS A 230 -10.45 7.60 -15.70
C HIS A 230 -11.51 8.43 -14.96
N ARG A 231 -11.86 8.04 -13.73
CA ARG A 231 -12.81 8.77 -12.90
C ARG A 231 -12.32 10.18 -12.57
N CYS A 232 -11.06 10.34 -12.18
CA CYS A 232 -10.47 11.66 -11.96
C CYS A 232 -10.51 12.53 -13.22
N GLN A 233 -10.15 11.98 -14.37
CA GLN A 233 -10.17 12.69 -15.65
C GLN A 233 -11.59 13.11 -16.07
N SER A 234 -12.61 12.34 -15.67
CA SER A 234 -14.02 12.63 -15.95
C SER A 234 -14.59 13.71 -15.03
N GLU A 235 -14.29 13.64 -13.73
CA GLU A 235 -14.83 14.57 -12.71
C GLU A 235 -14.02 15.86 -12.56
N ARG A 236 -12.70 15.79 -12.82
CA ARG A 236 -11.73 16.88 -12.71
C ARG A 236 -10.84 16.92 -13.96
N PRO A 237 -11.42 17.22 -15.15
CA PRO A 237 -10.66 17.28 -16.40
C PRO A 237 -9.57 18.36 -16.41
N ASP A 238 -9.63 19.32 -15.47
CA ASP A 238 -8.61 20.33 -15.23
C ASP A 238 -7.32 19.77 -14.61
N LEU A 239 -7.40 18.63 -13.92
CA LEU A 239 -6.25 17.99 -13.28
C LEU A 239 -5.50 17.09 -14.27
N THR A 240 -4.18 17.24 -14.30
CA THR A 240 -3.28 16.36 -15.06
C THR A 240 -2.76 15.23 -14.17
N LEU A 241 -2.56 14.06 -14.76
CA LEU A 241 -2.12 12.86 -14.05
C LEU A 241 -0.67 12.44 -14.33
N ARG A 242 -0.05 13.00 -15.38
CA ARG A 242 1.39 12.86 -15.64
C ARG A 242 2.05 14.20 -15.86
N PHE A 243 3.38 14.20 -15.79
CA PHE A 243 4.15 15.38 -16.17
C PHE A 243 4.05 15.65 -17.68
N VAL A 244 4.33 16.89 -18.07
CA VAL A 244 4.40 17.29 -19.48
C VAL A 244 5.70 16.79 -20.11
N ASN A 245 6.82 17.04 -19.43
CA ASN A 245 8.17 16.71 -19.90
C ASN A 245 8.66 15.31 -19.48
N ASP A 246 7.77 14.51 -18.89
CA ASP A 246 8.06 13.15 -18.45
C ASP A 246 6.77 12.31 -18.49
N ALA A 247 6.81 11.11 -19.07
CA ALA A 247 5.65 10.23 -19.19
C ALA A 247 5.26 9.52 -17.86
N HIS A 248 5.96 9.83 -16.75
CA HIS A 248 5.61 9.34 -15.43
C HIS A 248 4.46 10.10 -14.79
N LEU A 249 3.76 9.42 -13.89
CA LEU A 249 2.79 10.01 -12.98
C LEU A 249 3.34 11.26 -12.28
N ASN A 250 2.52 12.30 -12.19
CA ASN A 250 2.84 13.52 -11.45
C ASN A 250 2.33 13.43 -10.00
N HIS A 251 2.46 14.53 -9.26
CA HIS A 251 1.98 14.61 -7.88
C HIS A 251 0.50 14.28 -7.71
N THR A 252 -0.37 14.70 -8.64
CA THR A 252 -1.83 14.41 -8.55
C THR A 252 -2.08 12.91 -8.55
N MET A 253 -1.49 12.20 -9.52
CA MET A 253 -1.70 10.76 -9.67
C MET A 253 -1.00 9.97 -8.56
N ALA A 254 0.13 10.46 -8.04
CA ALA A 254 0.75 9.88 -6.85
C ALA A 254 -0.13 10.04 -5.60
N TYR A 255 -0.76 11.20 -5.41
CA TYR A 255 -1.71 11.43 -4.32
C TYR A 255 -2.94 10.52 -4.42
N LEU A 256 -3.54 10.42 -5.61
CA LEU A 256 -4.64 9.48 -5.88
C LEU A 256 -4.22 8.04 -5.58
N THR A 257 -3.04 7.63 -6.04
CA THR A 257 -2.51 6.30 -5.79
C THR A 257 -2.38 6.02 -4.29
N ALA A 258 -1.84 6.95 -3.52
CA ALA A 258 -1.70 6.79 -2.07
C ALA A 258 -3.06 6.66 -1.37
N ALA A 259 -4.03 7.49 -1.75
CA ALA A 259 -5.39 7.45 -1.22
C ALA A 259 -6.11 6.13 -1.57
N THR A 260 -5.95 5.63 -2.80
CA THR A 260 -6.52 4.34 -3.23
C THR A 260 -5.85 3.17 -2.53
N LEU A 261 -4.53 3.20 -2.31
CA LEU A 261 -3.82 2.18 -1.54
C LEU A 261 -4.28 2.15 -0.08
N TYR A 262 -4.50 3.32 0.54
CA TYR A 262 -5.12 3.40 1.86
C TYR A 262 -6.50 2.73 1.88
N ALA A 263 -7.36 3.02 0.90
CA ALA A 263 -8.67 2.40 0.78
C ALA A 263 -8.56 0.87 0.63
N ALA A 264 -7.66 0.38 -0.23
CA ALA A 264 -7.43 -1.05 -0.43
C ALA A 264 -6.84 -1.75 0.81
N MET A 265 -6.04 -1.05 1.62
CA MET A 265 -5.46 -1.59 2.86
C MET A 265 -6.52 -1.73 3.95
N PHE A 266 -7.38 -0.73 4.14
CA PHE A 266 -8.25 -0.64 5.32
C PHE A 266 -9.74 -0.82 5.04
N ASP A 267 -10.16 -0.88 3.77
CA ASP A 267 -11.57 -0.82 3.35
C ASP A 267 -12.29 0.39 3.99
N LYS A 268 -11.61 1.54 3.97
CA LYS A 268 -12.07 2.81 4.57
C LYS A 268 -11.84 3.96 3.59
N SER A 269 -12.74 4.94 3.64
CA SER A 269 -12.56 6.19 2.88
C SER A 269 -11.35 6.97 3.39
N PRO A 270 -10.45 7.46 2.50
CA PRO A 270 -9.39 8.40 2.85
C PRO A 270 -9.90 9.85 3.00
N GLU A 271 -11.20 10.11 2.82
CA GLU A 271 -11.76 11.47 2.97
C GLU A 271 -11.55 12.02 4.38
N GLY A 272 -11.01 13.22 4.45
CA GLY A 272 -10.73 13.90 5.72
C GLY A 272 -9.34 13.63 6.28
N LEU A 273 -8.55 12.71 5.69
CA LEU A 273 -7.16 12.53 6.10
C LEU A 273 -6.35 13.83 5.91
N PRO A 274 -5.43 14.15 6.85
CA PRO A 274 -4.75 15.43 6.88
C PRO A 274 -3.60 15.55 5.87
N VAL A 275 -3.09 14.44 5.32
CA VAL A 275 -2.00 14.43 4.34
C VAL A 275 -2.38 15.26 3.11
N ASP A 276 -1.61 16.29 2.81
CA ASP A 276 -1.98 17.33 1.83
C ASP A 276 -0.89 17.63 0.81
N SER A 277 0.18 16.84 0.78
CA SER A 277 1.31 17.11 -0.10
C SER A 277 1.97 15.85 -0.64
N ILE A 278 2.63 16.02 -1.78
CA ILE A 278 3.48 15.00 -2.42
C ILE A 278 4.80 15.68 -2.77
N THR A 279 5.91 14.96 -2.58
CA THR A 279 7.26 15.41 -2.97
C THR A 279 7.91 14.38 -3.87
N ASP A 280 8.28 14.78 -5.09
CA ASP A 280 9.00 13.90 -6.00
C ASP A 280 10.49 13.80 -5.64
N ILE A 281 11.14 12.76 -6.14
CA ILE A 281 12.58 12.51 -5.96
C ILE A 281 13.36 12.64 -7.28
N ARG A 282 12.66 13.03 -8.36
CA ARG A 282 13.25 13.25 -9.69
C ARG A 282 13.14 14.72 -10.06
N PHE A 283 14.30 15.30 -10.31
CA PHE A 283 14.46 16.74 -10.44
C PHE A 283 14.44 17.21 -11.89
N PHE A 284 14.28 18.53 -12.06
CA PHE A 284 14.48 19.22 -13.33
C PHE A 284 15.90 19.02 -13.87
N LYS A 285 16.10 19.22 -15.17
CA LYS A 285 17.44 19.20 -15.77
C LYS A 285 18.25 20.38 -15.24
N GLY A 286 19.55 20.18 -14.98
CA GLY A 286 20.46 21.24 -14.49
C GLY A 286 20.78 21.19 -12.99
N GLY A 287 20.28 20.20 -12.25
CA GLY A 287 20.70 19.92 -10.88
C GLY A 287 19.93 20.69 -9.78
N ASP A 288 18.99 21.56 -10.14
CA ASP A 288 18.09 22.21 -9.19
C ASP A 288 17.14 21.18 -8.55
N LYS A 289 17.40 20.83 -7.29
CA LYS A 289 16.61 19.84 -6.53
C LYS A 289 15.30 20.41 -5.97
N SER A 290 15.06 21.72 -6.12
CA SER A 290 13.80 22.36 -5.72
C SER A 290 12.72 22.26 -6.79
N ARG A 291 13.06 21.76 -7.99
CA ARG A 291 12.14 21.70 -9.13
C ARG A 291 11.86 20.30 -9.62
N ASP A 292 10.61 20.06 -9.98
CA ASP A 292 10.12 18.83 -10.58
C ASP A 292 10.46 18.73 -12.09
N ARG A 293 9.91 17.72 -12.76
CA ARG A 293 10.18 17.46 -14.19
C ARG A 293 9.62 18.51 -15.13
N ASP A 294 8.65 19.30 -14.68
CA ASP A 294 8.05 20.39 -15.43
C ASP A 294 8.60 21.77 -15.02
N GLY A 295 9.56 21.79 -14.09
CA GLY A 295 10.20 23.02 -13.61
C GLY A 295 9.40 23.74 -12.52
N ASN A 296 8.32 23.13 -12.02
CA ASN A 296 7.51 23.61 -10.90
C ASN A 296 8.13 23.16 -9.57
N SER A 297 7.54 23.55 -8.44
CA SER A 297 7.99 23.11 -7.11
C SER A 297 8.06 21.58 -7.01
N ILE A 298 9.17 21.05 -6.47
CA ILE A 298 9.35 19.60 -6.23
C ILE A 298 8.29 19.01 -5.30
N THR A 299 7.75 19.86 -4.41
CA THR A 299 6.63 19.53 -3.53
C THR A 299 5.39 20.26 -3.99
N ARG A 300 4.30 19.52 -4.20
CA ARG A 300 2.97 20.10 -4.41
C ARG A 300 2.17 19.96 -3.13
N VAL A 301 1.66 21.09 -2.63
CA VAL A 301 0.65 21.13 -1.56
C VAL A 301 -0.71 21.31 -2.23
N PHE A 302 -1.66 20.43 -1.92
CA PHE A 302 -3.00 20.45 -2.49
C PHE A 302 -3.90 21.41 -1.72
N SER A 303 -4.73 22.15 -2.47
CA SER A 303 -5.80 22.94 -1.86
C SER A 303 -6.78 22.02 -1.10
N LYS A 304 -7.51 22.55 -0.11
CA LYS A 304 -8.54 21.76 0.59
C LYS A 304 -9.55 21.15 -0.39
N LYS A 305 -9.94 21.90 -1.43
CA LYS A 305 -10.86 21.41 -2.47
C LYS A 305 -10.25 20.23 -3.23
N ASP A 306 -9.06 20.40 -3.79
CA ASP A 306 -8.41 19.33 -4.56
C ASP A 306 -8.16 18.09 -3.71
N ARG A 307 -7.68 18.27 -2.48
CA ARG A 307 -7.45 17.17 -1.55
C ARG A 307 -8.73 16.37 -1.29
N THR A 308 -9.84 17.07 -1.02
CA THR A 308 -11.15 16.46 -0.75
C THR A 308 -11.66 15.73 -1.99
N ASP A 309 -11.60 16.37 -3.16
CA ASP A 309 -12.03 15.75 -4.42
C ASP A 309 -11.22 14.49 -4.74
N LEU A 310 -9.89 14.53 -4.60
CA LEU A 310 -9.02 13.39 -4.88
C LEU A 310 -9.23 12.23 -3.90
N GLN A 311 -9.44 12.50 -2.60
CA GLN A 311 -9.77 11.47 -1.61
C GLN A 311 -11.12 10.80 -1.94
N ARG A 312 -12.14 11.60 -2.26
CA ARG A 312 -13.46 11.10 -2.65
C ARG A 312 -13.39 10.27 -3.94
N ILE A 313 -12.71 10.76 -4.98
CA ILE A 313 -12.53 10.05 -6.25
C ILE A 313 -11.84 8.69 -6.02
N ALA A 314 -10.81 8.65 -5.19
CA ALA A 314 -10.14 7.40 -4.83
C ALA A 314 -11.10 6.42 -4.14
N TRP A 315 -11.89 6.89 -3.16
CA TRP A 315 -12.87 6.06 -2.45
C TRP A 315 -13.98 5.53 -3.36
N GLU A 316 -14.58 6.40 -4.17
CA GLU A 316 -15.68 6.04 -5.05
C GLU A 316 -15.22 5.07 -6.14
N GLY A 317 -14.02 5.30 -6.72
CA GLY A 317 -13.42 4.40 -7.70
C GLY A 317 -13.06 3.03 -7.11
N TYR A 318 -12.46 2.99 -5.92
CA TYR A 318 -12.21 1.74 -5.20
C TYR A 318 -13.52 1.00 -4.91
N SER A 319 -14.53 1.69 -4.38
CA SER A 319 -15.84 1.12 -4.07
C SER A 319 -16.57 0.60 -5.32
N GLU A 320 -16.40 1.28 -6.46
CA GLU A 320 -16.93 0.86 -7.76
C GLU A 320 -16.27 -0.43 -8.24
N PHE A 321 -14.94 -0.51 -8.18
CA PHE A 321 -14.19 -1.72 -8.51
C PHE A 321 -14.63 -2.90 -7.63
N GLU A 322 -14.75 -2.71 -6.32
CA GLU A 322 -15.17 -3.77 -5.41
C GLU A 322 -16.61 -4.25 -5.69
N ARG A 323 -17.52 -3.35 -6.09
CA ARG A 323 -18.88 -3.75 -6.55
C ARG A 323 -18.85 -4.53 -7.86
N MET A 324 -17.99 -4.12 -8.80
CA MET A 324 -17.82 -4.80 -10.09
C MET A 324 -17.26 -6.21 -9.88
N ARG A 325 -16.22 -6.34 -9.04
CA ARG A 325 -15.52 -7.59 -8.72
C ARG A 325 -16.39 -8.66 -8.05
N ARG A 326 -17.40 -8.26 -7.29
CA ARG A 326 -18.32 -9.16 -6.57
C ARG A 326 -19.41 -9.79 -7.44
N LYS A 327 -19.60 -9.30 -8.67
CA LYS A 327 -20.57 -9.84 -9.63
C LYS A 327 -19.99 -11.05 -10.34
#